data_AF-A0A7X9WC73-F1
#
_entry.id   AF-A0A7X9WC73-F1
#
_cell.length_a   1.000
_cell.length_b   1.000
_cell.length_c   1.000
_cell.angle_alpha   90.00
_cell.angle_beta   90.00
_cell.angle_gamma   90.00
#
_symmetry.space_group_name_H-M   'P 1'
#
loop_
_entity.id
_entity.type
_entity.pdbx_description
1 polymer ?
#
loop_
_entity_poly.entity_id
_entity_poly.type
_entity_poly.pdbx_seq_one_letter_code
_entity_poly.pdbx_strand_id
1 'polypeptide(L)'
;MTNFSDNLSKLRKSRNLSLKELSDRLNTKYEVKFSKASIDRWEKGITSPSMEHASALSDYFNVSLDELSGRKEIKIEQPQTLAAHLEGELKQEDVDYIMSLIDRFKNEDK
;
A
#
# COMPACT_ATOMS: atom_id res chain seq x y z
N MET A 1 15.79 -9.27 12.88
CA MET A 1 15.25 -10.63 12.64
C MET A 1 14.09 -10.46 11.65
N THR A 2 14.14 -11.21 10.55
CA THR A 2 13.17 -11.29 9.43
C THR A 2 12.22 -10.10 9.20
N ASN A 3 12.75 -9.00 8.67
CA ASN A 3 11.93 -7.81 8.36
C ASN A 3 10.90 -8.05 7.24
N PHE A 4 11.12 -9.02 6.35
CA PHE A 4 10.22 -9.29 5.21
C PHE A 4 8.81 -9.74 5.65
N SER A 5 8.71 -10.71 6.56
CA SER A 5 7.43 -11.28 6.99
C SER A 5 6.54 -10.22 7.63
N ASP A 6 7.15 -9.40 8.50
CA ASP A 6 6.48 -8.31 9.19
C ASP A 6 6.07 -7.20 8.22
N ASN A 7 6.95 -6.86 7.28
CA ASN A 7 6.69 -5.84 6.26
C ASN A 7 5.55 -6.24 5.32
N LEU A 8 5.54 -7.49 4.84
CA LEU A 8 4.44 -8.00 4.03
C LEU A 8 3.11 -7.95 4.78
N SER A 9 3.08 -8.38 6.04
CA SER A 9 1.88 -8.33 6.85
C SER A 9 1.40 -6.90 7.11
N LYS A 10 2.32 -5.97 7.38
CA LYS A 10 2.04 -4.53 7.54
C LYS A 10 1.44 -3.94 6.27
N LEU A 11 2.04 -4.17 5.11
CA LEU A 11 1.57 -3.66 3.81
C LEU A 11 0.18 -4.21 3.44
N ARG A 12 -0.06 -5.50 3.71
CA ARG A 12 -1.39 -6.09 3.47
C ARG A 12 -2.45 -5.44 4.37
N LYS A 13 -2.14 -5.32 5.67
CA LYS A 13 -3.06 -4.74 6.67
C LYS A 13 -3.29 -3.24 6.45
N SER A 14 -2.28 -2.49 6.02
CA SER A 14 -2.44 -1.05 5.73
C SER A 14 -3.40 -0.78 4.57
N ARG A 15 -3.60 -1.76 3.68
CA ARG A 15 -4.60 -1.72 2.60
C ARG A 15 -5.92 -2.44 2.95
N ASN A 16 -6.10 -2.86 4.21
CA ASN A 16 -7.28 -3.60 4.69
C ASN A 16 -7.60 -4.86 3.87
N LEU A 17 -6.57 -5.56 3.37
CA LEU A 17 -6.76 -6.75 2.55
C LEU A 17 -6.73 -8.03 3.40
N SER A 18 -7.68 -8.93 3.17
CA SER A 18 -7.53 -10.32 3.58
C SER A 18 -6.47 -11.04 2.74
N LEU A 19 -5.97 -12.18 3.23
CA LEU A 19 -5.02 -13.00 2.46
C LEU A 19 -5.60 -13.48 1.12
N LYS A 20 -6.91 -13.75 1.09
CA LYS A 20 -7.61 -14.18 -0.13
C LYS A 20 -7.71 -13.03 -1.13
N GLU A 21 -8.13 -11.85 -0.68
CA GLU A 21 -8.21 -10.68 -1.57
C GLU A 21 -6.84 -10.30 -2.13
N LEU A 22 -5.78 -10.40 -1.33
CA LEU A 22 -4.43 -10.17 -1.83
C LEU A 22 -4.04 -11.20 -2.90
N SER A 23 -4.26 -12.50 -2.66
CA SER A 23 -3.95 -13.51 -3.68
C SER A 23 -4.76 -13.31 -4.96
N ASP A 24 -6.04 -13.00 -4.84
CA ASP A 24 -6.94 -12.84 -5.99
C ASP A 24 -6.51 -11.62 -6.82
N ARG A 25 -6.23 -10.48 -6.17
CA ARG A 25 -5.75 -9.26 -6.85
C ARG A 25 -4.40 -9.45 -7.53
N LEU A 26 -3.47 -10.17 -6.90
CA LEU A 26 -2.18 -10.47 -7.49
C LEU A 26 -2.34 -11.39 -8.71
N ASN A 27 -3.17 -12.43 -8.61
CA ASN A 27 -3.43 -13.37 -9.71
C ASN A 27 -4.14 -12.74 -10.92
N THR A 28 -4.85 -11.63 -10.73
CA THR A 28 -5.46 -10.87 -11.83
C THR A 28 -4.43 -9.99 -12.55
N LYS A 29 -3.42 -9.48 -11.85
CA LYS A 29 -2.47 -8.49 -12.39
C LYS A 29 -1.16 -9.10 -12.88
N TYR A 30 -0.70 -10.19 -12.28
CA TYR A 30 0.60 -10.79 -12.57
C TYR A 30 0.45 -12.23 -13.08
N GLU A 31 1.37 -12.66 -13.93
CA GLU A 31 1.36 -14.02 -14.49
C GLU A 31 1.69 -15.09 -13.44
N VAL A 32 2.57 -14.73 -12.50
CA VAL A 32 2.97 -15.59 -11.38
C VAL A 32 1.78 -15.86 -10.45
N LYS A 33 1.60 -17.14 -10.08
CA LYS A 33 0.42 -17.60 -9.31
C LYS A 33 0.65 -17.53 -7.80
N PHE A 34 -0.23 -16.79 -7.14
CA PHE A 34 -0.29 -16.66 -5.70
C PHE A 34 -1.37 -17.56 -5.10
N SER A 35 -1.04 -18.20 -3.98
CA SER A 35 -2.03 -18.89 -3.14
C SER A 35 -2.12 -18.23 -1.77
N LYS A 36 -3.31 -18.23 -1.17
CA LYS A 36 -3.53 -17.79 0.21
C LYS A 36 -2.55 -18.46 1.19
N ALA A 37 -2.31 -19.76 1.01
CA ALA A 37 -1.42 -20.54 1.88
C ALA A 37 0.05 -20.11 1.75
N SER A 38 0.51 -19.79 0.52
CA SER A 38 1.86 -19.27 0.30
C SER A 38 2.06 -17.93 1.01
N ILE A 39 1.12 -17.00 0.83
CA ILE A 39 1.17 -15.68 1.46
C ILE A 39 1.16 -15.80 3.00
N ASP A 40 0.30 -16.65 3.56
CA ASP A 40 0.25 -16.91 5.00
C ASP A 40 1.59 -17.43 5.55
N ARG A 41 2.23 -18.37 4.85
CA ARG A 41 3.54 -18.90 5.24
C ARG A 41 4.64 -17.85 5.14
N TRP A 42 4.58 -16.96 4.15
CA TRP A 42 5.53 -15.85 4.02
C TRP A 42 5.36 -14.81 5.13
N GLU A 43 4.13 -14.45 5.49
CA GLU A 43 3.86 -13.53 6.61
C GLU A 43 4.23 -14.11 7.98
N LYS A 44 4.24 -15.44 8.12
CA LYS A 44 4.73 -16.14 9.32
C LYS A 44 6.24 -16.41 9.30
N GLY A 45 6.93 -16.08 8.22
CA GLY A 45 8.35 -16.36 8.04
C GLY A 45 8.69 -17.86 7.92
N ILE A 46 7.71 -18.72 7.64
CA ILE A 46 7.89 -20.18 7.52
C ILE A 46 8.65 -20.53 6.24
N THR A 47 8.37 -19.80 5.16
CA THR A 47 9.03 -19.94 3.86
C THR A 47 9.32 -18.56 3.29
N SER A 48 10.18 -18.49 2.28
CA SER A 48 10.45 -17.26 1.52
C SER A 48 9.83 -17.33 0.13
N PRO A 49 9.39 -16.20 -0.46
CA PRO A 49 8.94 -16.14 -1.84
C PRO A 49 10.12 -16.33 -2.81
N SER A 50 9.84 -16.74 -4.05
CA SER A 50 10.82 -16.63 -5.13
C SER A 50 11.02 -15.16 -5.52
N MET A 51 12.07 -14.89 -6.30
CA MET A 51 12.34 -13.54 -6.80
C MET A 51 11.16 -12.95 -7.60
N GLU A 52 10.51 -13.75 -8.44
CA GLU A 52 9.34 -13.34 -9.23
C GLU A 52 8.18 -12.93 -8.33
N HIS A 53 7.87 -13.71 -7.30
CA HIS A 53 6.82 -13.38 -6.33
C HIS A 53 7.18 -12.13 -5.53
N ALA A 54 8.43 -12.00 -5.09
CA ALA A 54 8.90 -10.83 -4.36
C ALA A 54 8.80 -9.55 -5.23
N SER A 55 9.17 -9.64 -6.51
CA SER A 55 9.09 -8.54 -7.46
C SER A 55 7.64 -8.11 -7.74
N ALA A 56 6.73 -9.07 -7.89
CA ALA A 56 5.30 -8.79 -8.07
C ALA A 56 4.69 -8.16 -6.81
N LEU A 57 5.08 -8.61 -5.61
CA LEU A 57 4.65 -8.01 -4.36
C LEU A 57 5.16 -6.56 -4.21
N SER A 58 6.44 -6.32 -4.50
CA SER A 58 7.02 -4.99 -4.41
C SER A 58 6.35 -4.00 -5.37
N ASP A 59 6.09 -4.43 -6.62
CA ASP A 59 5.34 -3.64 -7.60
C ASP A 59 3.89 -3.38 -7.15
N TYR A 60 3.19 -4.40 -6.65
CA TYR A 60 1.81 -4.26 -6.19
C TYR A 60 1.65 -3.25 -5.06
N PHE A 61 2.57 -3.29 -4.09
CA PHE A 61 2.57 -2.39 -2.94
C PHE A 61 3.24 -1.04 -3.23
N ASN A 62 3.80 -0.87 -4.43
CA ASN A 62 4.56 0.33 -4.84
C ASN A 62 5.69 0.65 -3.86
N VAL A 63 6.47 -0.39 -3.52
CA VAL A 63 7.66 -0.31 -2.66
C VAL A 63 8.84 -0.97 -3.39
N SER A 64 10.06 -0.65 -2.99
CA SER A 64 11.25 -1.35 -3.48
C SER A 64 11.40 -2.74 -2.83
N LEU A 65 12.19 -3.61 -3.46
CA LEU A 65 12.56 -4.91 -2.86
C LEU A 65 13.38 -4.75 -1.57
N ASP A 66 14.17 -3.68 -1.45
CA ASP A 66 14.92 -3.39 -0.23
C ASP A 66 14.00 -2.94 0.91
N GLU A 67 12.93 -2.21 0.62
CA GLU A 67 11.88 -1.88 1.59
C GLU A 67 11.08 -3.13 1.98
N LEU A 68 10.67 -3.93 0.99
CA LEU A 68 9.92 -5.16 1.24
C LEU A 68 10.73 -6.18 2.04
N SER A 69 12.01 -6.36 1.74
CA SER A 69 12.93 -7.22 2.51
C SER A 69 13.36 -6.61 3.84
N GLY A 70 13.12 -5.31 4.02
CA GLY A 70 13.43 -4.52 5.20
C GLY A 70 14.92 -4.19 5.38
N ARG A 71 15.67 -4.15 4.27
CA ARG A 71 16.99 -3.49 4.22
C ARG A 71 16.87 -1.97 4.31
N LYS A 72 15.71 -1.43 3.92
CA LYS A 72 15.33 -0.03 4.03
C LYS A 72 13.99 0.09 4.76
N GLU A 73 13.79 1.18 5.50
CA GLU A 73 12.51 1.46 6.15
C GLU A 73 11.41 1.74 5.14
N ILE A 74 10.24 1.13 5.35
CA ILE A 74 9.04 1.42 4.55
C ILE A 74 8.49 2.77 4.98
N LYS A 75 8.54 3.75 4.08
CA LYS A 75 7.78 4.98 4.22
C LYS A 75 6.39 4.73 3.65
N ILE A 76 5.43 4.39 4.52
CA ILE A 76 4.03 4.35 4.12
C ILE A 76 3.57 5.80 4.02
N GLU A 77 3.79 6.42 2.87
CA GLU A 77 3.05 7.63 2.52
C GLU A 77 1.61 7.18 2.34
N GLN A 78 0.77 7.43 3.36
CA GLN A 78 -0.66 7.35 3.16
C GLN A 78 -1.03 8.62 2.39
N PRO A 79 -1.31 8.56 1.07
CA PRO A 79 -1.92 9.70 0.44
C PRO A 79 -3.24 9.92 1.19
N GLN A 80 -3.42 11.10 1.80
CA GLN A 80 -4.74 11.52 2.25
C GLN A 80 -5.58 11.75 0.99
N THR A 81 -6.17 10.68 0.46
CA THR A 81 -7.07 10.74 -0.69
C THR A 81 -8.43 11.26 -0.23
N LEU A 82 -8.59 12.58 -0.27
CA LEU A 82 -9.89 13.25 -0.08
C LEU A 82 -10.90 12.82 -1.17
N ALA A 83 -10.42 12.61 -2.39
CA ALA A 83 -11.24 12.30 -3.57
C ALA A 83 -12.12 11.04 -3.43
N ALA A 84 -11.67 10.01 -2.72
CA ALA A 84 -12.40 8.74 -2.61
C ALA A 84 -13.55 8.77 -1.57
N HIS A 85 -13.58 9.77 -0.68
CA HIS A 85 -14.61 9.91 0.38
C HIS A 85 -15.62 11.03 0.07
N LEU A 86 -15.47 11.70 -1.08
CA LEU A 86 -16.41 12.68 -1.58
C LEU A 86 -17.56 11.96 -2.30
N GLU A 87 -18.58 11.53 -1.54
CA GLU A 87 -19.85 11.14 -2.13
C GLU A 87 -20.62 12.42 -2.54
N GLY A 88 -20.54 12.79 -3.82
CA GLY A 88 -21.30 13.90 -4.40
C GLY A 88 -20.46 14.89 -5.20
N GLU A 89 -21.14 15.72 -5.99
CA GLU A 89 -20.51 16.87 -6.65
C GLU A 89 -20.22 17.95 -5.60
N LEU A 90 -18.96 18.38 -5.50
CA LEU A 90 -18.59 19.56 -4.73
C LEU A 90 -19.23 20.79 -5.37
N LYS A 91 -19.89 21.63 -4.57
CA LYS A 91 -20.33 22.94 -5.07
C LYS A 91 -19.12 23.84 -5.22
N GLN A 92 -19.23 24.82 -6.13
CA GLN A 92 -18.16 25.80 -6.34
C GLN A 92 -17.74 26.49 -5.03
N GLU A 93 -18.70 26.80 -4.16
CA GLU A 93 -18.47 27.39 -2.83
C GLU A 93 -17.57 26.52 -1.93
N ASP A 94 -17.75 25.20 -1.98
CA ASP A 94 -16.94 24.25 -1.21
C ASP A 94 -15.50 24.19 -1.75
N VAL A 95 -15.35 24.22 -3.07
CA VAL A 95 -14.04 24.25 -3.74
C VAL A 95 -13.30 25.54 -3.41
N ASP A 96 -13.97 26.68 -3.47
CA ASP A 96 -13.40 27.99 -3.17
C ASP A 96 -12.96 28.07 -1.70
N TYR A 97 -13.75 27.52 -0.79
CA TYR A 97 -13.38 27.42 0.63
C TYR A 97 -12.12 26.56 0.83
N ILE A 98 -12.05 25.38 0.18
CA ILE A 98 -10.87 24.51 0.25
C ILE A 98 -9.62 25.24 -0.27
N MET A 99 -9.72 25.94 -1.40
CA MET A 99 -8.60 26.72 -1.96
C MET A 99 -8.13 27.82 -1.00
N SER A 100 -9.06 28.50 -0.33
CA SER A 100 -8.70 29.52 0.67
C SER A 100 -7.93 28.95 1.87
N LEU A 101 -8.24 27.72 2.30
CA LEU A 101 -7.51 27.03 3.36
C LEU A 101 -6.09 26.66 2.92
N ILE A 102 -5.93 26.17 1.68
CA ILE A 102 -4.62 25.83 1.13
C ILE A 102 -3.71 27.07 1.08
N ASP A 103 -4.25 28.20 0.62
CA ASP A 103 -3.49 29.45 0.56
C ASP A 103 -3.16 30.00 1.95
N ARG A 104 -4.06 29.85 2.93
CA ARG A 104 -3.76 30.18 4.33
C ARG A 104 -2.57 29.37 4.85
N PHE A 105 -2.58 28.05 4.70
CA PHE A 105 -1.50 27.19 5.20
C PHE A 105 -0.16 27.45 4.51
N LYS A 106 -0.15 27.72 3.20
CA LYS A 106 1.07 28.12 2.47
C LYS A 106 1.69 29.41 2.97
N ASN A 107 0.90 30.28 3.60
CA ASN A 107 1.33 31.57 4.11
C ASN A 107 1.58 31.58 5.63
N GLU A 108 1.07 30.60 6.39
CA GLU A 108 1.36 30.44 7.83
C GLU A 108 2.73 29.77 8.10
N ASP A 109 3.29 29.05 7.12
CA ASP A 109 4.66 28.48 7.19
C ASP A 109 5.77 29.46 6.73
N LYS A 110 5.50 30.77 6.69
CA LYS A 110 6.44 31.81 6.24
C LYS A 110 6.79 32.84 7.31
#